data_AF-Q1IQD0-F1
#
_entry.id   AF-Q1IQD0-F1
#
_cell.length_a   1.000
_cell.length_b   1.000
_cell.length_c   1.000
_cell.angle_alpha   90.00
_cell.angle_beta   90.00
_cell.angle_gamma   90.00
#
_symmetry.space_group_name_H-M   'P 1'
#
loop_
_entity.id
_entity.type
_entity.pdbx_description
1 polymer ?
#
loop_
_entity_poly.entity_id
_entity_poly.type
_entity_poly.pdbx_seq_one_letter_code
_entity_poly.pdbx_strand_id
1 'polypeptide(L)'
;MPTASHLRREIIVRNQRRVRNGAEVGVKSYGRDEVVVYSESPDGRSHGNFFPESYAAILKRPEWRRRLAKVHTGRRNLPNTEKWKELDACTSSDALLMNIFCHPETLAEGKLRRLMSVDMEAEPEFGVRVAAPLQNGHRDRTEVDMRWGDLLVEAKLTETDFQCCREELVERYRDFDELFDAKSLARGEAGYANYQLIRGVLAAASNDDRFCVIADARRPDLRERWFAVMQSVRSYDLRMRCQMLTWQEICAVLPEILQQWLGEKYGIFTPGTEPTMDAEEWYW
;
A
#
# COMPACT_ATOMS: atom_id res chain seq x y z
N MET A 1 -7.65 20.22 2.40
CA MET A 1 -7.19 18.89 1.94
C MET A 1 -7.02 17.99 3.15
N PRO A 2 -7.54 16.75 3.14
CA PRO A 2 -7.33 15.80 4.23
C PRO A 2 -5.83 15.52 4.41
N THR A 3 -5.36 15.53 5.66
CA THR A 3 -3.99 15.11 5.99
C THR A 3 -3.94 13.61 6.23
N ALA A 4 -2.74 13.02 6.27
CA ALA A 4 -2.55 11.62 6.66
C ALA A 4 -3.28 11.28 7.98
N SER A 5 -3.20 12.17 8.97
CA SER A 5 -3.85 12.02 10.27
C SER A 5 -5.38 12.07 10.19
N HIS A 6 -5.95 12.88 9.30
CA HIS A 6 -7.40 12.92 9.08
C HIS A 6 -7.87 11.58 8.51
N LEU A 7 -7.29 11.14 7.39
CA LEU A 7 -7.64 9.87 6.74
C LEU A 7 -7.47 8.69 7.71
N ARG A 8 -6.36 8.68 8.46
CA ARG A 8 -6.10 7.67 9.49
C ARG A 8 -7.21 7.63 10.54
N ARG A 9 -7.63 8.80 11.05
CA ARG A 9 -8.71 8.90 12.05
C ARG A 9 -10.04 8.40 11.49
N GLU A 10 -10.39 8.79 10.27
CA GLU A 10 -11.60 8.30 9.60
C GLU A 10 -11.63 6.77 9.54
N ILE A 11 -10.56 6.15 9.03
CA ILE A 11 -10.46 4.69 8.91
C ILE A 11 -10.58 4.03 10.29
N ILE A 12 -9.94 4.60 11.32
CA ILE A 12 -10.04 4.09 12.69
C ILE A 12 -11.49 4.15 13.19
N VAL A 13 -12.19 5.29 13.04
CA VAL A 13 -13.58 5.45 13.49
C VAL A 13 -14.51 4.45 12.80
N ARG A 14 -14.36 4.26 11.48
CA ARG A 14 -15.12 3.26 10.72
C ARG A 14 -14.93 1.85 11.30
N ASN A 15 -13.69 1.45 11.52
CA ASN A 15 -13.37 0.12 12.05
C ASN A 15 -13.82 -0.06 13.51
N GLN A 16 -13.77 1.01 14.33
CA GLN A 16 -14.32 1.00 15.69
C GLN A 16 -15.86 0.82 15.68
N ARG A 17 -16.58 1.45 14.74
CA ARG A 17 -18.02 1.24 14.55
C ARG A 17 -18.31 -0.22 14.16
N ARG A 18 -17.53 -0.80 13.23
CA ARG A 18 -17.65 -2.22 12.82
C ARG A 18 -17.52 -3.18 14.00
N VAL A 19 -16.49 -2.99 14.83
CA VAL A 19 -16.28 -3.82 16.04
C VAL A 19 -17.41 -3.63 17.04
N ARG A 20 -17.84 -2.39 17.31
CA ARG A 20 -18.96 -2.11 18.23
C ARG A 20 -20.28 -2.77 17.80
N ASN A 21 -20.54 -2.81 16.50
CA ASN A 21 -21.75 -3.42 15.95
C ASN A 21 -21.68 -4.95 15.85
N GLY A 22 -20.59 -5.56 16.35
CA GLY A 22 -20.40 -7.01 16.33
C GLY A 22 -20.12 -7.60 14.96
N ALA A 23 -19.76 -6.77 13.97
CA ALA A 23 -19.45 -7.25 12.62
C ALA A 23 -18.15 -8.08 12.60
N GLU A 24 -17.21 -7.80 13.50
CA GLU A 24 -15.93 -8.50 13.60
C GLU A 24 -15.37 -8.45 15.03
N VAL A 25 -14.58 -9.45 15.42
CA VAL A 25 -13.82 -9.45 16.69
C VAL A 25 -12.53 -8.66 16.51
N GLY A 26 -12.46 -7.47 17.09
CA GLY A 26 -11.28 -6.63 17.07
C GLY A 26 -11.04 -5.94 18.41
N VAL A 27 -9.80 -5.57 18.68
CA VAL A 27 -9.42 -4.85 19.91
C VAL A 27 -8.75 -3.53 19.56
N LYS A 28 -8.93 -2.55 20.44
CA LYS A 28 -8.30 -1.24 20.30
C LYS A 28 -6.86 -1.28 20.82
N SER A 29 -5.95 -0.63 20.10
CA SER A 29 -4.60 -0.33 20.57
C SER A 29 -4.62 0.77 21.64
N TYR A 30 -3.56 0.85 22.44
CA TYR A 30 -3.36 1.84 23.50
C TYR A 30 -2.63 3.10 23.03
N GLY A 31 -2.40 3.23 21.71
CA GLY A 31 -1.76 4.41 21.14
C GLY A 31 -2.67 5.64 21.16
N ARG A 32 -2.08 6.81 20.85
CA ARG A 32 -2.83 8.08 20.74
C ARG A 32 -4.05 7.97 19.83
N ASP A 33 -3.87 7.31 18.70
CA ASP A 33 -4.97 6.91 17.83
C ASP A 33 -5.28 5.45 18.17
N GLU A 34 -6.42 5.17 18.79
CA GLU A 34 -6.88 3.84 19.21
C GLU A 34 -7.20 2.94 18.00
N VAL A 35 -6.16 2.60 17.23
CA VAL A 35 -6.22 1.73 16.04
C VAL A 35 -6.88 0.42 16.40
N VAL A 36 -7.80 -0.04 15.56
CA VAL A 36 -8.37 -1.39 15.68
C VAL A 36 -7.38 -2.38 15.07
N VAL A 37 -7.02 -3.40 15.85
CA VAL A 37 -6.35 -4.60 15.37
C VAL A 37 -7.32 -5.77 15.45
N TYR A 38 -7.33 -6.60 14.42
CA TYR A 38 -8.18 -7.79 14.33
C TYR A 38 -7.32 -9.03 14.55
N SER A 39 -7.86 -9.98 15.28
CA SER A 39 -7.21 -11.28 15.46
C SER A 39 -7.72 -12.29 14.43
N GLU A 40 -6.91 -13.32 14.23
CA GLU A 40 -7.33 -14.53 13.54
C GLU A 40 -8.40 -15.25 14.40
N SER A 41 -9.39 -15.85 13.73
CA SER A 41 -10.38 -16.67 14.42
C SER A 41 -9.73 -17.88 15.11
N PRO A 42 -10.32 -18.43 16.20
CA PRO A 42 -9.74 -19.58 16.89
C PRO A 42 -9.52 -20.82 16.01
N ASP A 43 -10.31 -20.99 14.94
CA ASP A 43 -10.16 -22.08 13.97
C ASP A 43 -9.18 -21.79 12.82
N GLY A 44 -8.61 -20.57 12.78
CA GLY A 44 -7.63 -20.15 11.78
C GLY A 44 -8.21 -19.94 10.38
N ARG A 45 -9.53 -19.85 10.23
CA ARG A 45 -10.22 -19.82 8.92
C ARG A 45 -10.67 -18.43 8.50
N SER A 46 -10.81 -17.51 9.43
CA SER A 46 -11.18 -16.12 9.17
C SER A 46 -10.30 -15.15 9.94
N HIS A 47 -10.31 -13.89 9.51
CA HIS A 47 -9.54 -12.83 10.13
C HIS A 47 -10.26 -11.50 9.88
N GLY A 48 -10.65 -10.77 10.93
CA GLY A 48 -11.53 -9.60 10.77
C GLY A 48 -10.93 -8.43 9.97
N ASN A 49 -9.60 -8.41 9.80
CA ASN A 49 -8.96 -7.43 8.90
C ASN A 49 -9.03 -7.79 7.41
N PHE A 50 -9.50 -8.98 7.04
CA PHE A 50 -9.53 -9.42 5.65
C PHE A 50 -10.94 -9.74 5.18
N PHE A 51 -11.17 -9.51 3.90
CA PHE A 51 -12.34 -10.01 3.20
C PHE A 51 -12.26 -11.54 3.14
N PRO A 52 -13.35 -12.28 3.47
CA PRO A 52 -13.28 -13.73 3.70
C PRO A 52 -12.68 -14.51 2.53
N GLU A 53 -13.08 -14.18 1.31
CA GLU A 53 -12.65 -14.84 0.07
C GLU A 53 -11.17 -14.58 -0.21
N SER A 54 -10.70 -13.36 0.03
CA SER A 54 -9.30 -12.99 -0.10
C SER A 54 -8.44 -13.71 0.95
N TYR A 55 -8.90 -13.77 2.19
CA TYR A 55 -8.19 -14.48 3.26
C TYR A 55 -8.11 -15.98 2.99
N ALA A 56 -9.21 -16.60 2.56
CA ALA A 56 -9.23 -18.00 2.18
C ALA A 56 -8.25 -18.30 1.03
N ALA A 57 -8.11 -17.38 0.06
CA ALA A 57 -7.12 -17.51 -1.02
C ALA A 57 -5.67 -17.36 -0.52
N ILE A 58 -5.41 -16.41 0.40
CA ILE A 58 -4.11 -16.24 1.07
C ILE A 58 -3.69 -17.51 1.78
N LEU A 59 -4.59 -18.14 2.55
CA LEU A 59 -4.28 -19.37 3.28
C LEU A 59 -3.93 -20.55 2.37
N LYS A 60 -4.51 -20.62 1.17
CA LYS A 60 -4.24 -21.68 0.17
C LYS A 60 -2.90 -21.52 -0.54
N ARG A 61 -2.31 -20.32 -0.57
CA ARG A 61 -1.06 -20.03 -1.29
C ARG A 61 0.08 -19.76 -0.29
N PRO A 62 1.05 -20.68 -0.11
CA PRO A 62 2.11 -20.53 0.88
C PRO A 62 2.90 -19.22 0.75
N GLU A 63 3.16 -18.77 -0.48
CA GLU A 63 3.87 -17.52 -0.76
C GLU A 63 3.13 -16.30 -0.22
N TRP A 64 1.81 -16.22 -0.42
CA TRP A 64 0.97 -15.14 0.13
C TRP A 64 0.85 -15.24 1.64
N ARG A 65 0.64 -16.46 2.16
CA ARG A 65 0.50 -16.70 3.61
C ARG A 65 1.70 -16.22 4.41
N ARG A 66 2.93 -16.29 3.86
CA ARG A 66 4.14 -15.77 4.54
C ARG A 66 4.03 -14.28 4.86
N ARG A 67 3.31 -13.49 4.04
CA ARG A 67 3.14 -12.05 4.28
C ARG A 67 2.37 -11.74 5.56
N LEU A 68 1.45 -12.62 5.98
CA LEU A 68 0.73 -12.50 7.25
C LEU A 68 1.67 -12.51 8.47
N ALA A 69 2.87 -13.07 8.35
CA ALA A 69 3.83 -13.11 9.45
C ALA A 69 4.61 -11.80 9.67
N LYS A 70 4.41 -10.78 8.83
CA LYS A 70 5.12 -9.49 8.88
C LYS A 70 5.02 -8.87 10.28
N VAL A 71 6.17 -8.51 10.84
CA VAL A 71 6.28 -8.08 12.24
C VAL A 71 5.69 -6.68 12.42
N HIS A 72 4.80 -6.51 13.39
CA HIS A 72 4.24 -5.19 13.70
C HIS A 72 5.29 -4.27 14.34
N THR A 73 5.65 -3.17 13.68
CA THR A 73 6.67 -2.20 14.15
C THR A 73 6.22 -1.40 15.37
N GLY A 74 4.91 -1.10 15.49
CA GLY A 74 4.28 -0.42 16.64
C GLY A 74 3.86 -1.29 17.83
N ARG A 75 4.44 -2.48 18.03
CA ARG A 75 3.97 -3.48 19.01
C ARG A 75 3.76 -2.96 20.44
N ARG A 76 4.54 -1.95 20.87
CA ARG A 76 4.47 -1.37 22.23
C ARG A 76 3.11 -0.75 22.56
N ASN A 77 2.35 -0.37 21.53
CA ASN A 77 1.03 0.24 21.70
C ASN A 77 -0.11 -0.78 21.57
N LEU A 78 0.18 -2.07 21.49
CA LEU A 78 -0.84 -3.11 21.28
C LEU A 78 -1.09 -3.93 22.56
N PRO A 79 -2.29 -4.53 22.70
CA PRO A 79 -2.58 -5.47 23.77
C PRO A 79 -1.56 -6.60 23.87
N ASN A 80 -1.11 -6.92 25.08
CA ASN A 80 -0.17 -8.04 25.31
C ASN A 80 -0.82 -9.43 25.23
N THR A 81 -2.07 -9.51 24.76
CA THR A 81 -2.84 -10.75 24.67
C THR A 81 -2.37 -11.65 23.54
N GLU A 82 -1.80 -11.07 22.46
CA GLU A 82 -1.47 -11.79 21.24
C GLU A 82 -0.13 -11.34 20.61
N LYS A 83 0.37 -12.14 19.67
CA LYS A 83 1.53 -11.79 18.84
C LYS A 83 1.09 -11.07 17.57
N TRP A 84 0.60 -9.84 17.75
CA TRP A 84 0.14 -8.99 16.66
C TRP A 84 1.15 -8.84 15.52
N LYS A 85 0.62 -8.87 14.30
CA LYS A 85 1.29 -8.72 13.01
C LYS A 85 0.91 -7.41 12.37
N GLU A 86 1.75 -6.94 11.45
CA GLU A 86 1.53 -5.65 10.80
C GLU A 86 0.19 -5.58 10.05
N LEU A 87 -0.21 -6.72 9.47
CA LEU A 87 -1.44 -6.83 8.68
C LEU A 87 -2.70 -6.95 9.56
N ASP A 88 -2.57 -6.99 10.89
CA ASP A 88 -3.73 -7.06 11.80
C ASP A 88 -4.37 -5.68 11.96
N ALA A 89 -3.61 -4.61 11.73
CA ALA A 89 -4.05 -3.24 11.90
C ALA A 89 -4.96 -2.77 10.75
N CYS A 90 -6.09 -2.14 11.09
CA CYS A 90 -7.04 -1.62 10.11
C CYS A 90 -6.48 -0.51 9.21
N THR A 91 -5.34 0.08 9.58
CA THR A 91 -4.65 1.12 8.82
C THR A 91 -3.51 0.59 7.94
N SER A 92 -3.35 -0.73 7.82
CA SER A 92 -2.30 -1.36 7.04
C SER A 92 -2.59 -1.27 5.54
N SER A 93 -1.70 -0.61 4.80
CA SER A 93 -1.70 -0.56 3.33
C SER A 93 -1.47 -1.95 2.73
N ASP A 94 -0.56 -2.74 3.30
CA ASP A 94 -0.33 -4.15 2.92
C ASP A 94 -1.60 -5.00 3.06
N ALA A 95 -2.35 -4.85 4.16
CA ALA A 95 -3.59 -5.60 4.33
C ALA A 95 -4.63 -5.20 3.27
N LEU A 96 -4.78 -3.90 2.99
CA LEU A 96 -5.66 -3.42 1.91
C LEU A 96 -5.22 -3.97 0.54
N LEU A 97 -3.93 -3.91 0.24
CA LEU A 97 -3.34 -4.46 -0.98
C LEU A 97 -3.65 -5.95 -1.11
N MET A 98 -3.39 -6.74 -0.07
CA MET A 98 -3.68 -8.18 -0.11
C MET A 98 -5.19 -8.48 -0.20
N ASN A 99 -6.06 -7.68 0.40
CA ASN A 99 -7.51 -7.85 0.26
C ASN A 99 -7.99 -7.73 -1.18
N ILE A 100 -7.41 -6.80 -1.95
CA ILE A 100 -7.77 -6.60 -3.36
C ILE A 100 -7.10 -7.64 -4.25
N PHE A 101 -5.79 -7.79 -4.12
CA PHE A 101 -4.97 -8.56 -5.06
C PHE A 101 -4.91 -10.07 -4.75
N CYS A 102 -5.49 -10.52 -3.63
CA CYS A 102 -5.71 -11.95 -3.38
C CYS A 102 -7.17 -12.37 -3.63
N HIS A 103 -8.07 -11.45 -4.00
CA HIS A 103 -9.48 -11.77 -4.21
C HIS A 103 -9.67 -12.60 -5.50
N PRO A 104 -10.21 -13.84 -5.42
CA PRO A 104 -10.25 -14.75 -6.57
C PRO A 104 -10.99 -14.19 -7.80
N GLU A 105 -12.18 -13.62 -7.59
CA GLU A 105 -12.99 -13.08 -8.67
C GLU A 105 -12.37 -11.84 -9.31
N THR A 106 -11.73 -10.99 -8.49
CA THR A 106 -10.99 -9.80 -8.98
C THR A 106 -9.89 -10.21 -9.95
N LEU A 107 -9.14 -11.27 -9.64
CA LEU A 107 -8.07 -11.76 -10.51
C LEU A 107 -8.60 -12.49 -11.76
N ALA A 108 -9.76 -13.15 -11.65
CA ALA A 108 -10.37 -13.93 -12.72
C ALA A 108 -11.08 -13.07 -13.79
N GLU A 109 -11.76 -11.99 -13.39
CA GLU A 109 -12.50 -11.11 -14.32
C GLU A 109 -11.59 -10.33 -15.29
N GLY A 110 -10.32 -10.17 -14.93
CA GLY A 110 -9.31 -9.49 -15.74
C GLY A 110 -9.49 -7.96 -15.89
N LYS A 111 -10.51 -7.34 -15.29
CA LYS A 111 -10.68 -5.87 -15.31
C LYS A 111 -9.52 -5.17 -14.62
N LEU A 112 -9.12 -5.64 -13.43
CA LEU A 112 -7.97 -5.09 -12.70
C LEU A 112 -6.65 -5.30 -13.47
N ARG A 113 -6.47 -6.47 -14.10
CA ARG A 113 -5.31 -6.77 -14.96
C ARG A 113 -5.20 -5.79 -16.12
N ARG A 114 -6.32 -5.51 -16.80
CA ARG A 114 -6.38 -4.51 -17.87
C ARG A 114 -6.06 -3.10 -17.37
N LEU A 115 -6.62 -2.70 -16.24
CA LEU A 115 -6.34 -1.39 -15.63
C LEU A 115 -4.84 -1.19 -15.36
N MET A 116 -4.16 -2.24 -14.88
CA MET A 116 -2.72 -2.19 -14.57
C MET A 116 -1.83 -2.58 -15.74
N SER A 117 -2.44 -2.98 -16.87
CA SER A 117 -1.77 -3.51 -18.07
C SER A 117 -0.83 -4.67 -17.76
N VAL A 118 -1.27 -5.63 -16.94
CA VAL A 118 -0.50 -6.83 -16.56
C VAL A 118 -1.02 -8.06 -17.32
N ASP A 119 -0.11 -8.99 -17.65
CA ASP A 119 -0.44 -10.27 -18.30
C ASP A 119 -1.52 -11.05 -17.52
N MET A 120 -2.36 -11.82 -18.23
CA MET A 120 -3.38 -12.68 -17.65
C MET A 120 -2.79 -13.84 -16.85
N GLU A 121 -1.62 -14.34 -17.22
CA GLU A 121 -0.96 -15.46 -16.55
C GLU A 121 -0.10 -15.02 -15.36
N ALA A 122 0.20 -13.72 -15.23
CA ALA A 122 0.99 -13.20 -14.13
C ALA A 122 0.23 -13.32 -12.80
N GLU A 123 0.94 -13.61 -11.73
CA GLU A 123 0.39 -13.72 -10.38
C GLU A 123 1.02 -12.66 -9.48
N PRO A 124 0.27 -12.05 -8.53
CA PRO A 124 0.83 -11.08 -7.61
C PRO A 124 1.73 -11.78 -6.58
N GLU A 125 2.89 -11.18 -6.34
CA GLU A 125 3.87 -11.56 -5.34
C GLU A 125 4.03 -10.42 -4.34
N PHE A 126 4.00 -10.71 -3.03
CA PHE A 126 3.98 -9.68 -1.99
C PHE A 126 5.30 -9.64 -1.22
N GLY A 127 5.77 -8.42 -0.92
CA GLY A 127 7.02 -8.23 -0.19
C GLY A 127 8.24 -8.74 -0.95
N VAL A 128 8.36 -8.35 -2.23
CA VAL A 128 9.41 -8.82 -3.12
C VAL A 128 10.66 -7.95 -2.98
N ARG A 129 11.83 -8.57 -2.79
CA ARG A 129 13.10 -7.84 -2.84
C ARG A 129 13.47 -7.52 -4.27
N VAL A 130 13.53 -6.25 -4.59
CA VAL A 130 13.90 -5.75 -5.92
C VAL A 130 15.28 -5.12 -5.84
N ALA A 131 16.26 -5.93 -6.22
CA ALA A 131 17.67 -5.64 -5.99
C ALA A 131 18.24 -4.70 -7.06
N ALA A 132 18.25 -3.39 -6.79
CA ALA A 132 18.99 -2.44 -7.62
C ALA A 132 20.50 -2.48 -7.29
N PRO A 133 21.38 -2.35 -8.30
CA PRO A 133 22.83 -2.41 -8.11
C PRO A 133 23.37 -1.16 -7.42
N LEU A 134 24.32 -1.38 -6.53
CA LEU A 134 25.10 -0.35 -5.86
C LEU A 134 26.47 -0.22 -6.53
N GLN A 135 27.11 0.95 -6.38
CA GLN A 135 28.43 1.25 -6.95
C GLN A 135 29.53 0.28 -6.49
N ASN A 136 29.40 -0.28 -5.28
CA ASN A 136 30.35 -1.23 -4.71
C ASN A 136 30.16 -2.68 -5.18
N GLY A 137 29.32 -2.92 -6.20
CA GLY A 137 29.04 -4.25 -6.75
C GLY A 137 28.05 -5.08 -5.93
N HIS A 138 27.62 -4.60 -4.75
CA HIS A 138 26.53 -5.21 -4.01
C HIS A 138 25.16 -4.82 -4.59
N ARG A 139 24.13 -5.51 -4.11
CA ARG A 139 22.74 -5.26 -4.44
C ARG A 139 22.00 -4.71 -3.24
N ASP A 140 21.13 -3.75 -3.47
CA ASP A 140 20.20 -3.28 -2.46
C ASP A 140 19.26 -4.42 -2.03
N ARG A 141 18.79 -4.35 -0.79
CA ARG A 141 17.95 -5.39 -0.17
C ARG A 141 16.52 -4.92 0.07
N THR A 142 16.14 -3.75 -0.44
CA THR A 142 14.83 -3.20 -0.16
C THR A 142 13.74 -3.99 -0.86
N GLU A 143 12.60 -3.99 -0.19
CA GLU A 143 11.40 -4.68 -0.59
C GLU A 143 10.42 -3.68 -1.24
N VAL A 144 9.71 -4.11 -2.27
CA VAL A 144 8.48 -3.46 -2.75
C VAL A 144 7.28 -4.23 -2.22
N ASP A 145 6.17 -3.53 -2.05
CA ASP A 145 4.99 -4.10 -1.40
C ASP A 145 4.40 -5.23 -2.24
N MET A 146 4.42 -5.08 -3.58
CA MET A 146 4.02 -6.13 -4.51
C MET A 146 4.79 -6.06 -5.83
N ARG A 147 4.99 -7.21 -6.47
CA ARG A 147 5.29 -7.35 -7.89
C ARG A 147 4.15 -8.10 -8.57
N TRP A 148 3.76 -7.69 -9.78
CA TRP A 148 2.79 -8.42 -10.58
C TRP A 148 3.24 -8.46 -12.04
N GLY A 149 3.86 -9.57 -12.45
CA GLY A 149 4.55 -9.64 -13.73
C GLY A 149 5.74 -8.68 -13.78
N ASP A 150 5.74 -7.79 -14.76
CA ASP A 150 6.73 -6.71 -14.93
C ASP A 150 6.42 -5.46 -14.09
N LEU A 151 5.36 -5.46 -13.27
CA LEU A 151 4.93 -4.26 -12.54
C LEU A 151 5.34 -4.33 -11.07
N LEU A 152 6.22 -3.41 -10.64
CA LEU A 152 6.54 -3.17 -9.24
C LEU A 152 5.55 -2.17 -8.62
N VAL A 153 5.14 -2.41 -7.38
CA VAL A 153 4.12 -1.60 -6.69
C VAL A 153 4.60 -1.15 -5.31
N GLU A 154 4.46 0.15 -5.03
CA GLU A 154 4.53 0.74 -3.69
C GLU A 154 3.14 1.30 -3.33
N ALA A 155 2.59 0.83 -2.22
CA ALA A 155 1.21 1.07 -1.80
C ALA A 155 1.15 1.89 -0.51
N LYS A 156 0.39 2.98 -0.52
CA LYS A 156 0.17 3.86 0.64
C LYS A 156 -1.30 3.99 0.97
N LEU A 157 -1.64 3.98 2.25
CA LEU A 157 -2.98 4.22 2.76
C LEU A 157 -2.98 5.38 3.76
N THR A 158 -2.33 5.21 4.92
CA THR A 158 -2.33 6.19 6.02
C THR A 158 -0.97 6.80 6.32
N GLU A 159 0.07 6.37 5.61
CA GLU A 159 1.43 6.83 5.76
C GLU A 159 1.53 8.32 5.44
N THR A 160 2.33 9.04 6.23
CA THR A 160 2.50 10.49 6.07
C THR A 160 3.27 10.84 4.80
N ASP A 161 4.30 10.06 4.47
CA ASP A 161 5.22 10.34 3.37
C ASP A 161 5.85 9.04 2.81
N PHE A 162 6.81 9.23 1.90
CA PHE A 162 7.63 8.19 1.27
C PHE A 162 9.05 8.11 1.86
N GLN A 163 9.21 8.54 3.12
CA GLN A 163 10.44 8.58 3.89
C GLN A 163 11.54 9.50 3.33
N CYS A 164 12.37 10.01 4.23
CA CYS A 164 13.60 10.72 3.88
C CYS A 164 14.81 9.81 4.11
N CYS A 165 15.88 10.02 3.35
CA CYS A 165 17.11 9.26 3.49
C CYS A 165 18.34 10.14 3.26
N ARG A 166 19.43 9.81 3.96
CA ARG A 166 20.71 10.49 3.79
C ARG A 166 21.20 10.38 2.35
N GLU A 167 21.85 11.44 1.89
CA GLU A 167 22.29 11.59 0.50
C GLU A 167 23.20 10.44 0.06
N GLU A 168 24.13 10.04 0.93
CA GLU A 168 25.11 8.99 0.61
C GLU A 168 24.46 7.61 0.39
N LEU A 169 23.26 7.37 0.94
CA LEU A 169 22.53 6.12 0.75
C LEU A 169 21.76 6.07 -0.58
N VAL A 170 21.47 7.24 -1.16
CA VAL A 170 20.82 7.38 -2.48
C VAL A 170 21.88 7.49 -3.58
N GLU A 171 22.96 8.23 -3.33
CA GLU A 171 24.01 8.47 -4.33
C GLU A 171 24.92 7.26 -4.56
N ARG A 172 24.86 6.25 -3.68
CA ARG A 172 25.57 4.97 -3.85
C ARG A 172 24.94 4.02 -4.88
N TYR A 173 23.74 4.30 -5.37
CA TYR A 173 23.14 3.47 -6.42
C TYR A 173 23.92 3.70 -7.72
N ARG A 174 24.22 2.60 -8.42
CA ARG A 174 25.09 2.63 -9.60
C ARG A 174 24.59 3.62 -10.66
N ASP A 175 23.28 3.63 -10.90
CA ASP A 175 22.66 4.34 -12.02
C ASP A 175 21.97 5.66 -11.58
N PHE A 176 22.22 6.13 -10.36
CA PHE A 176 21.51 7.29 -9.80
C PHE A 176 21.67 8.57 -10.64
N ASP A 177 22.91 8.99 -10.90
CA ASP A 177 23.21 10.23 -11.62
C ASP A 177 22.78 10.17 -13.11
N GLU A 178 22.77 8.97 -13.69
CA GLU A 178 22.31 8.73 -15.05
C GLU A 178 20.79 8.86 -15.16
N LEU A 179 20.06 8.32 -14.18
CA LEU A 179 18.60 8.24 -14.23
C LEU A 179 17.90 9.47 -13.66
N PHE A 180 18.54 10.22 -12.76
CA PHE A 180 17.94 11.36 -12.08
C PHE A 180 18.68 12.68 -12.29
N ASP A 181 17.93 13.77 -12.38
CA ASP A 181 18.46 15.10 -12.07
C ASP A 181 18.43 15.32 -10.55
N ALA A 182 19.56 15.02 -9.90
CA ALA A 182 19.73 15.17 -8.46
C ALA A 182 19.44 16.59 -7.93
N LYS A 183 19.53 17.62 -8.77
CA LYS A 183 19.20 19.01 -8.38
C LYS A 183 17.71 19.28 -8.34
N SER A 184 16.92 18.51 -9.08
CA SER A 184 15.45 18.61 -9.12
C SER A 184 14.77 17.76 -8.06
N LEU A 185 15.47 16.77 -7.48
CA LEU A 185 14.94 15.95 -6.41
C LEU A 185 14.72 16.76 -5.14
N ALA A 186 13.52 16.62 -4.57
CA ALA A 186 13.15 17.26 -3.31
C ALA A 186 14.06 16.80 -2.16
N ARG A 187 14.45 17.73 -1.30
CA ARG A 187 15.29 17.48 -0.11
C ARG A 187 14.52 17.86 1.16
N GLY A 188 14.71 17.09 2.21
CA GLY A 188 14.29 17.39 3.58
C GLY A 188 15.50 17.59 4.49
N GLU A 189 15.27 17.71 5.79
CA GLU A 189 16.35 17.92 6.79
C GLU A 189 17.37 16.77 6.80
N ALA A 190 16.94 15.55 6.48
CA ALA A 190 17.75 14.35 6.55
C ALA A 190 18.39 13.93 5.20
N GLY A 191 18.28 14.73 4.14
CA GLY A 191 18.77 14.41 2.79
C GLY A 191 17.64 14.35 1.75
N TYR A 192 17.69 13.41 0.81
CA TYR A 192 16.65 13.25 -0.20
C TYR A 192 15.31 12.87 0.43
N ALA A 193 14.26 13.59 0.04
CA ALA A 193 12.89 13.21 0.35
C ALA A 193 12.40 12.13 -0.62
N ASN A 194 11.31 11.47 -0.24
CA ASN A 194 10.64 10.45 -1.07
C ASN A 194 11.55 9.29 -1.48
N TYR A 195 12.44 8.88 -0.58
CA TYR A 195 13.42 7.83 -0.83
C TYR A 195 12.79 6.54 -1.33
N GLN A 196 11.59 6.19 -0.83
CA GLN A 196 10.88 5.00 -1.28
C GLN A 196 10.49 5.03 -2.76
N LEU A 197 10.21 6.21 -3.31
CA LEU A 197 9.90 6.38 -4.72
C LEU A 197 11.17 6.32 -5.57
N ILE A 198 12.23 7.00 -5.13
CA ILE A 198 13.53 7.01 -5.84
C ILE A 198 14.07 5.58 -5.97
N ARG A 199 14.09 4.81 -4.88
CA ARG A 199 14.54 3.40 -4.91
C ARG A 199 13.64 2.52 -5.78
N GLY A 200 12.33 2.77 -5.81
CA GLY A 200 11.38 2.02 -6.64
C GLY A 200 11.67 2.20 -8.12
N VAL A 201 11.89 3.45 -8.55
CA VAL A 201 12.27 3.78 -9.93
C VAL A 201 13.64 3.20 -10.31
N LEU A 202 14.64 3.27 -9.41
CA LEU A 202 15.96 2.64 -9.63
C LEU A 202 15.85 1.12 -9.80
N ALA A 203 15.03 0.48 -8.96
CA ALA A 203 14.76 -0.95 -9.06
C ALA A 203 14.07 -1.30 -10.38
N ALA A 204 13.06 -0.53 -10.78
CA ALA A 204 12.35 -0.73 -12.03
C ALA A 204 13.26 -0.55 -13.25
N ALA A 205 14.13 0.46 -13.25
CA ALA A 205 15.11 0.67 -14.30
C ALA A 205 16.09 -0.51 -14.42
N SER A 206 16.61 -1.00 -13.29
CA SER A 206 17.60 -2.09 -13.29
C SER A 206 17.04 -3.46 -13.72
N ASN A 207 15.73 -3.66 -13.61
CA ASN A 207 15.09 -4.95 -13.92
C ASN A 207 14.25 -4.89 -15.20
N ASP A 208 14.26 -3.76 -15.91
CA ASP A 208 13.38 -3.49 -17.06
C ASP A 208 11.87 -3.64 -16.71
N ASP A 209 11.52 -3.33 -15.47
CA ASP A 209 10.15 -3.40 -14.96
C ASP A 209 9.45 -2.03 -15.04
N ARG A 210 8.13 -2.02 -14.91
CA ARG A 210 7.33 -0.82 -14.63
C ARG A 210 7.24 -0.56 -13.13
N PHE A 211 6.92 0.68 -12.76
CA PHE A 211 6.71 1.07 -11.35
C PHE A 211 5.39 1.79 -11.17
N CYS A 212 4.58 1.35 -10.20
CA CYS A 212 3.30 1.95 -9.87
C CYS A 212 3.25 2.35 -8.40
N VAL A 213 2.88 3.60 -8.17
CA VAL A 213 2.48 4.07 -6.85
C VAL A 213 0.96 3.94 -6.73
N ILE A 214 0.48 3.29 -5.67
CA ILE A 214 -0.94 3.28 -5.33
C ILE A 214 -1.13 4.08 -4.05
N ALA A 215 -2.03 5.06 -4.06
CA ALA A 215 -2.35 5.87 -2.89
C ALA A 215 -3.85 6.16 -2.77
N ASP A 216 -4.29 6.67 -1.62
CA ASP A 216 -5.66 7.14 -1.48
C ASP A 216 -5.89 8.46 -2.24
N ALA A 217 -6.96 8.56 -3.04
CA ALA A 217 -7.30 9.77 -3.78
C ALA A 217 -7.51 11.01 -2.88
N ARG A 218 -7.86 10.79 -1.60
CA ARG A 218 -7.97 11.85 -0.57
C ARG A 218 -6.62 12.42 -0.14
N ARG A 219 -5.50 11.88 -0.64
CA ARG A 219 -4.10 12.28 -0.37
C ARG A 219 -3.41 12.86 -1.61
N PRO A 220 -3.86 14.02 -2.13
CA PRO A 220 -3.24 14.66 -3.28
C PRO A 220 -1.79 15.08 -3.02
N ASP A 221 -1.39 15.25 -1.75
CA ASP A 221 -0.01 15.53 -1.36
C ASP A 221 0.95 14.37 -1.70
N LEU A 222 0.50 13.11 -1.59
CA LEU A 222 1.30 11.96 -2.02
C LEU A 222 1.45 11.91 -3.54
N ARG A 223 0.39 12.29 -4.27
CA ARG A 223 0.41 12.41 -5.73
C ARG A 223 1.39 13.48 -6.20
N GLU A 224 1.38 14.65 -5.57
CA GLU A 224 2.34 15.73 -5.86
C GLU A 224 3.79 15.29 -5.62
N ARG A 225 4.05 14.59 -4.52
CA ARG A 225 5.38 14.02 -4.22
C ARG A 225 5.84 13.04 -5.29
N TRP A 226 4.93 12.18 -5.76
CA TRP A 226 5.24 11.26 -6.86
C TRP A 226 5.57 12.00 -8.16
N PHE A 227 4.76 12.99 -8.54
CA PHE A 227 5.03 13.79 -9.74
C PHE A 227 6.35 14.57 -9.65
N ALA A 228 6.74 15.05 -8.46
CA ALA A 228 8.04 15.70 -8.26
C ALA A 228 9.22 14.75 -8.53
N VAL A 229 9.13 13.49 -8.07
CA VAL A 229 10.14 12.46 -8.38
C VAL A 229 10.16 12.15 -9.87
N MET A 230 8.98 11.97 -10.48
CA MET A 230 8.84 11.71 -11.91
C MET A 230 9.42 12.81 -12.80
N GLN A 231 9.25 14.07 -12.43
CA GLN A 231 9.85 15.20 -13.15
C GLN A 231 11.38 15.19 -13.11
N SER A 232 11.96 14.58 -12.06
CA SER A 232 13.40 14.46 -11.89
C SER A 232 14.01 13.29 -12.67
N VAL A 233 13.20 12.39 -13.24
CA VAL A 233 13.70 11.26 -14.05
C VAL A 233 14.11 11.76 -15.43
N ARG A 234 15.38 11.55 -15.80
CA ARG A 234 15.98 12.01 -17.07
C ARG A 234 15.46 11.22 -18.27
N SER A 235 15.37 9.90 -18.14
CA SER A 235 14.95 9.02 -19.23
C SER A 235 13.45 9.17 -19.53
N TYR A 236 13.11 9.44 -20.79
CA TYR A 236 11.72 9.48 -21.25
C TYR A 236 11.06 8.09 -21.18
N ASP A 237 11.77 7.05 -21.63
CA ASP A 237 11.30 5.66 -21.58
C ASP A 237 10.94 5.25 -20.14
N LEU A 238 11.84 5.48 -19.20
CA LEU A 238 11.61 5.13 -17.80
C LEU A 238 10.42 5.90 -17.20
N ARG A 239 10.23 7.17 -17.58
CA ARG A 239 9.04 7.92 -17.16
C ARG A 239 7.75 7.31 -17.70
N MET A 240 7.75 6.81 -18.93
CA MET A 240 6.58 6.15 -19.52
C MET A 240 6.24 4.82 -18.86
N ARG A 241 7.22 4.16 -18.24
CA ARG A 241 7.05 2.92 -17.44
C ARG A 241 6.58 3.17 -16.00
N CYS A 242 6.49 4.43 -15.59
CA CYS A 242 6.13 4.83 -14.24
C CYS A 242 4.70 5.38 -14.21
N GLN A 243 3.86 4.85 -13.32
CA GLN A 243 2.45 5.18 -13.24
C GLN A 243 1.99 5.43 -11.80
N MET A 244 0.83 6.05 -11.65
CA MET A 244 0.15 6.16 -10.37
C MET A 244 -1.33 5.84 -10.54
N LEU A 245 -1.86 5.07 -9.59
CA LEU A 245 -3.27 4.79 -9.46
C LEU A 245 -3.73 5.17 -8.05
N THR A 246 -5.03 5.39 -7.92
CA THR A 246 -5.68 5.55 -6.62
C THR A 246 -6.42 4.29 -6.22
N TRP A 247 -6.60 4.08 -4.92
CA TRP A 247 -7.46 3.00 -4.44
C TRP A 247 -8.89 3.11 -4.96
N GLN A 248 -9.37 4.33 -5.21
CA GLN A 248 -10.70 4.61 -5.76
C GLN A 248 -10.81 4.18 -7.23
N GLU A 249 -9.81 4.50 -8.05
CA GLU A 249 -9.75 4.00 -9.44
C GLU A 249 -9.68 2.48 -9.50
N ILE A 250 -8.94 1.85 -8.58
CA ILE A 250 -8.90 0.40 -8.45
C ILE A 250 -10.28 -0.14 -8.00
N CYS A 251 -10.93 0.51 -7.03
CA CYS A 251 -12.25 0.10 -6.52
C CYS A 251 -13.29 0.01 -7.65
N ALA A 252 -13.26 0.95 -8.59
CA ALA A 252 -14.19 1.00 -9.73
C ALA A 252 -14.22 -0.26 -10.60
N VAL A 253 -13.17 -1.08 -10.58
CA VAL A 253 -13.07 -2.30 -11.39
C VAL A 253 -13.19 -3.60 -10.58
N LEU A 254 -13.48 -3.52 -9.28
CA LEU A 254 -13.63 -4.68 -8.40
C LEU A 254 -15.06 -5.24 -8.44
N PRO A 255 -15.28 -6.49 -7.99
CA PRO A 255 -16.61 -7.03 -7.75
C PRO A 255 -17.40 -6.16 -6.75
N GLU A 256 -18.71 -6.01 -6.97
CA GLU A 256 -19.56 -5.09 -6.20
C GLU A 256 -19.50 -5.32 -4.69
N ILE A 257 -19.48 -6.59 -4.26
CA ILE A 257 -19.39 -6.95 -2.84
C ILE A 257 -18.09 -6.43 -2.20
N LEU A 258 -16.98 -6.47 -2.94
CA LEU A 258 -15.70 -5.97 -2.47
C LEU A 258 -15.69 -4.43 -2.46
N GLN A 259 -16.33 -3.78 -3.43
CA GLN A 259 -16.51 -2.32 -3.44
C GLN A 259 -17.27 -1.86 -2.18
N GLN A 260 -18.39 -2.51 -1.88
CA GLN A 260 -19.19 -2.21 -0.69
C GLN A 260 -18.37 -2.38 0.59
N TRP A 261 -17.65 -3.50 0.72
CA TRP A 261 -16.79 -3.77 1.87
C TRP A 261 -15.68 -2.72 2.03
N LEU A 262 -15.03 -2.30 0.94
CA LEU A 262 -14.03 -1.24 0.95
C LEU A 262 -14.61 0.13 1.35
N GLY A 263 -15.81 0.46 0.87
CA GLY A 263 -16.54 1.67 1.23
C GLY A 263 -16.88 1.72 2.71
N GLU A 264 -17.40 0.63 3.26
CA GLU A 264 -17.72 0.55 4.69
C GLU A 264 -16.47 0.63 5.57
N LYS A 265 -15.42 -0.13 5.21
CA LYS A 265 -14.24 -0.31 6.07
C LYS A 265 -13.23 0.84 5.96
N TYR A 266 -12.97 1.31 4.75
CA TYR A 266 -11.92 2.29 4.46
C TYR A 266 -12.46 3.64 3.96
N GLY A 267 -13.75 3.73 3.62
CA GLY A 267 -14.29 4.89 2.92
C GLY A 267 -13.75 5.02 1.49
N ILE A 268 -13.35 3.91 0.88
CA ILE A 268 -12.88 3.86 -0.51
C ILE A 268 -14.08 3.52 -1.39
N PHE A 269 -14.60 4.52 -2.09
CA PHE A 269 -15.73 4.36 -3.00
C PHE A 269 -15.26 4.45 -4.45
N THR A 270 -16.06 3.88 -5.35
CA THR A 270 -15.93 4.15 -6.79
C THR A 270 -16.10 5.66 -7.02
N PRO A 271 -15.29 6.29 -7.89
CA PRO A 271 -15.40 7.73 -8.14
C PRO A 271 -16.82 8.12 -8.56
N GLY A 272 -17.40 9.09 -7.86
CA GLY A 272 -18.77 9.58 -8.11
C GLY A 272 -19.88 8.78 -7.41
N THR A 273 -19.54 7.74 -6.65
CA THR A 273 -20.48 6.98 -5.82
C THR A 273 -20.29 7.22 -4.33
N GLU A 274 -19.53 8.26 -3.97
CA GLU A 274 -19.35 8.64 -2.57
C GLU A 274 -20.72 9.00 -1.96
N PRO A 275 -21.04 8.52 -0.75
CA PRO A 275 -22.27 8.92 -0.10
C PRO A 275 -22.27 10.44 0.12
N THR A 276 -23.33 11.12 -0.30
CA THR A 276 -23.65 12.47 0.18
C THR A 276 -23.92 12.38 1.66
N MET A 277 -22.91 12.66 2.48
CA MET A 277 -23.03 12.65 3.93
C MET A 277 -23.24 14.07 4.43
N ASP A 278 -24.21 14.24 5.33
CA ASP A 278 -24.30 15.45 6.14
C ASP A 278 -23.07 15.54 7.05
N ALA A 279 -22.54 16.76 7.20
CA ALA A 279 -21.29 17.02 7.93
C ALA A 279 -21.32 16.52 9.40
N GLU A 280 -22.51 16.32 9.97
CA GLU A 280 -22.69 15.83 11.34
C GLU A 280 -22.41 14.33 11.50
N GLU A 281 -22.57 13.49 10.47
CA GLU A 281 -22.34 12.04 10.57
C GLU A 281 -20.85 11.65 10.62
N TRP A 282 -19.97 12.58 10.26
CA TRP A 282 -18.52 12.42 10.26
C TRP A 282 -17.87 12.54 11.64
N TYR A 283 -18.52 13.21 12.59
CA TYR A 283 -17.89 13.64 13.86
C TYR A 283 -18.34 12.88 15.12
N TRP A 284 -19.17 11.84 15.02
CA TRP A 284 -19.67 11.04 16.15
C TRP A 284 -19.30 9.54 16.07
#